data_AF-A0AAV7I2E4-F1
#
_entry.id   AF-A0AAV7I2E4-F1
#
_cell.length_a   1.000
_cell.length_b   1.000
_cell.length_c   1.000
_cell.angle_alpha   90.00
_cell.angle_beta   90.00
_cell.angle_gamma   90.00
#
_symmetry.space_group_name_H-M   'P 1'
#
loop_
_entity.id
_entity.type
_entity.pdbx_description
1 polymer ?
#
loop_
_entity_poly.entity_id
_entity_poly.type
_entity_poly.pdbx_seq_one_letter_code
_entity_poly.pdbx_strand_id
1 'polypeptide(L)'
;MRRGPEDDARIRRATEREGRRARRRRARELMQNVPKHNDGMSSDDEVTEQQNLAFKQAKEEIDEESRDIFSDVMDDFCTVRGILAKLESWRETDMEAYTEAYVSLCIPKIISPIVRLQLITWNPLMESTDLERTKWYNGLLLYGLDKKETEESLRRDPDVRLIPLAIEKIVIPKLTSIVEKIWDPMSTSQTLRLVGTVRRLIIDYPNLNEKSKQLQLLFTAILEKIKSAIDNDVFMPIFPKILDPKHPFFQRQFTMAVKLLRNILSWQGLLGDNQLKSLAITSLLNRYLLAGLRFSLPVDALHKANMIMTTIPRAWLHGSAVQDLNMFATLINQLSDKLDQANPAHHEAWEYSQSILRSIKSL
;
A
#
# COMPACT_ATOMS: atom_id res chain seq x y z
N MET A 1 14.14 -43.07 -5.30
CA MET A 1 14.79 -41.78 -4.96
C MET A 1 14.38 -41.38 -3.56
N ARG A 2 15.31 -41.32 -2.60
CA ARG A 2 15.02 -40.75 -1.26
C ARG A 2 14.86 -39.24 -1.42
N ARG A 3 13.72 -38.70 -0.97
CA ARG A 3 13.42 -37.27 -1.00
C ARG A 3 14.38 -36.55 -0.05
N GLY A 4 14.92 -35.41 -0.49
CA GLY A 4 15.82 -34.59 0.33
C GLY A 4 15.05 -33.73 1.33
N PRO A 5 15.71 -33.17 2.37
CA PRO A 5 15.08 -32.27 3.34
C PRO A 5 14.40 -31.03 2.70
N GLU A 6 14.92 -30.56 1.56
CA GLU A 6 14.34 -29.46 0.80
C GLU A 6 13.00 -29.81 0.14
N ASP A 7 12.83 -31.06 -0.29
CA ASP A 7 11.56 -31.55 -0.84
C ASP A 7 10.48 -31.60 0.24
N ASP A 8 10.84 -32.03 1.45
CA ASP A 8 9.91 -32.09 2.57
C ASP A 8 9.48 -30.68 3.02
N ALA A 9 10.41 -29.72 3.09
CA ALA A 9 10.11 -28.32 3.37
C ALA A 9 9.25 -27.68 2.28
N ARG A 10 9.45 -28.04 1.01
CA ARG A 10 8.63 -27.59 -0.13
C ARG A 10 7.22 -28.16 -0.06
N ILE A 11 7.09 -29.46 0.22
CA ILE A 11 5.80 -30.17 0.36
C ILE A 11 5.02 -29.61 1.54
N ARG A 12 5.67 -29.38 2.68
CA ARG A 12 5.04 -28.77 3.86
C ARG A 12 4.45 -27.40 3.53
N ARG A 13 5.23 -26.50 2.93
CA ARG A 13 4.76 -25.16 2.50
C ARG A 13 3.61 -25.24 1.50
N ALA A 14 3.67 -26.16 0.53
CA ALA A 14 2.60 -26.35 -0.44
C ALA A 14 1.30 -26.83 0.23
N THR A 15 1.41 -27.76 1.18
CA THR A 15 0.29 -28.31 1.94
C THR A 15 -0.35 -27.26 2.84
N GLU A 16 0.44 -26.47 3.57
CA GLU A 16 -0.05 -25.37 4.42
C GLU A 16 -0.80 -24.31 3.58
N ARG A 17 -0.27 -23.94 2.40
CA ARG A 17 -0.93 -23.02 1.46
C ARG A 17 -2.24 -23.58 0.91
N GLU A 18 -2.30 -24.87 0.59
CA GLU A 18 -3.55 -25.52 0.16
C GLU A 18 -4.56 -25.58 1.32
N GLY A 19 -4.12 -25.87 2.54
CA GLY A 19 -4.95 -25.85 3.74
C GLY A 19 -5.59 -24.48 3.99
N ARG A 20 -4.82 -23.39 3.88
CA ARG A 20 -5.35 -22.01 3.96
C ARG A 20 -6.39 -21.73 2.87
N ARG A 21 -6.13 -22.17 1.64
CA ARG A 21 -7.08 -22.01 0.53
C ARG A 21 -8.35 -22.82 0.74
N ALA A 22 -8.26 -24.05 1.21
CA ALA A 22 -9.41 -24.89 1.51
C ALA A 22 -10.30 -24.29 2.61
N ARG A 23 -9.69 -23.73 3.68
CA ARG A 23 -10.43 -23.01 4.74
C ARG A 23 -11.20 -21.81 4.18
N ARG A 24 -10.57 -20.99 3.32
CA ARG A 24 -11.24 -19.85 2.65
C ARG A 24 -12.39 -20.27 1.76
N ARG A 25 -12.23 -21.36 0.99
CA ARG A 25 -13.30 -21.88 0.12
C ARG A 25 -14.51 -22.29 0.96
N ARG A 26 -14.29 -23.08 2.02
CA ARG A 26 -15.37 -23.49 2.95
C ARG A 26 -16.05 -22.31 3.64
N ALA A 27 -15.27 -21.33 4.14
CA ALA A 27 -15.84 -20.15 4.79
C ALA A 27 -16.76 -19.33 3.85
N ARG A 28 -16.45 -19.29 2.55
CA ARG A 28 -17.28 -18.61 1.54
C ARG A 28 -18.50 -19.41 1.13
N GLU A 29 -18.38 -20.74 1.04
CA GLU A 29 -19.51 -21.63 0.79
C GLU A 29 -20.58 -21.51 1.89
N LEU A 30 -20.17 -21.22 3.12
CA LEU A 30 -21.07 -20.92 4.25
C LEU A 30 -21.77 -19.55 4.14
N MET A 31 -21.23 -18.61 3.36
CA MET A 31 -21.84 -17.30 3.13
C MET A 31 -22.78 -17.34 1.92
N GLN A 32 -24.10 -17.39 2.17
CA GLN A 32 -25.09 -17.31 1.10
C GLN A 32 -25.03 -15.95 0.37
N ASN A 33 -25.25 -15.94 -0.95
CA ASN A 33 -25.29 -14.75 -1.82
C ASN A 33 -23.97 -14.01 -2.10
N VAL A 34 -22.81 -14.64 -1.92
CA VAL A 34 -21.53 -14.06 -2.35
C VAL A 34 -21.25 -14.42 -3.84
N PRO A 35 -20.89 -13.45 -4.71
CA PRO A 35 -20.50 -13.73 -6.09
C PRO A 35 -19.39 -14.78 -6.19
N LYS A 36 -19.35 -15.53 -7.30
CA LYS A 36 -18.34 -16.56 -7.54
C LYS A 36 -16.92 -15.97 -7.40
N HIS A 37 -16.16 -16.49 -6.45
CA HIS A 37 -14.79 -16.03 -6.18
C HIS A 37 -13.79 -16.60 -7.19
N ASN A 38 -12.99 -15.74 -7.80
CA ASN A 38 -11.89 -16.15 -8.67
C ASN A 38 -10.64 -16.47 -7.85
N ASP A 39 -10.13 -17.70 -7.98
CA ASP A 39 -8.89 -18.12 -7.31
C ASP A 39 -7.73 -17.20 -7.73
N GLY A 40 -6.93 -16.73 -6.78
CA GLY A 40 -5.90 -15.71 -6.99
C GLY A 40 -6.29 -14.29 -6.57
N MET A 41 -7.57 -13.99 -6.37
CA MET A 41 -8.02 -12.70 -5.81
C MET A 41 -7.75 -12.55 -4.31
N SER A 42 -7.39 -13.63 -3.61
CA SER A 42 -7.11 -13.59 -2.19
C SER A 42 -5.60 -13.54 -1.94
N SER A 43 -5.18 -12.72 -0.99
CA SER A 43 -3.78 -12.66 -0.56
C SER A 43 -3.49 -13.76 0.45
N ASP A 44 -2.22 -14.15 0.61
CA ASP A 44 -1.82 -15.23 1.53
C ASP A 44 -1.47 -14.69 2.93
N ASP A 45 -2.18 -13.63 3.33
CA ASP A 45 -1.98 -12.87 4.57
C ASP A 45 -2.42 -13.65 5.83
N GLU A 46 -3.11 -14.77 5.65
CA GLU A 46 -3.60 -15.61 6.75
C GLU A 46 -2.44 -16.32 7.44
N VAL A 47 -2.30 -16.07 8.73
CA VAL A 47 -1.35 -16.76 9.60
C VAL A 47 -2.10 -17.75 10.50
N THR A 48 -1.42 -18.82 10.91
CA THR A 48 -1.99 -19.79 11.85
C THR A 48 -2.22 -19.14 13.22
N GLU A 49 -3.11 -19.70 14.05
CA GLU A 49 -3.31 -19.22 15.42
C GLU A 49 -2.02 -19.25 16.23
N GLN A 50 -1.20 -20.28 16.06
CA GLN A 50 0.11 -20.39 16.69
C GLN A 50 1.07 -19.27 16.26
N GLN A 51 1.13 -18.94 14.96
CA GLN A 51 1.94 -17.83 14.47
C GLN A 51 1.42 -16.48 14.96
N ASN A 52 0.10 -16.29 15.01
CA ASN A 52 -0.53 -15.10 15.57
C ASN A 52 -0.20 -14.94 17.06
N LEU A 53 -0.26 -16.02 17.83
CA LEU A 53 0.09 -16.01 19.25
C LEU A 53 1.56 -15.65 19.45
N ALA A 54 2.47 -16.30 18.71
CA ALA A 54 3.90 -16.01 18.76
C ALA A 54 4.20 -14.55 18.36
N PHE A 55 3.53 -14.02 17.33
CA PHE A 55 3.66 -12.62 16.95
C PHE A 55 3.19 -11.66 18.05
N LYS A 56 2.06 -11.96 18.70
CA LYS A 56 1.54 -11.14 19.80
C LYS A 56 2.48 -11.16 21.01
N GLN A 57 2.97 -12.34 21.40
CA GLN A 57 3.94 -12.49 22.49
C GLN A 57 5.21 -11.70 22.21
N ALA A 58 5.81 -11.86 21.02
CA ALA A 58 6.99 -11.08 20.67
C ALA A 58 6.72 -9.56 20.61
N LYS A 59 5.52 -9.14 20.17
CA LYS A 59 5.13 -7.72 20.19
C LYS A 59 4.99 -7.20 21.62
N GLU A 60 4.41 -7.98 22.52
CA GLU A 60 4.25 -7.66 23.94
C GLU A 60 5.60 -7.59 24.65
N GLU A 61 6.49 -8.56 24.44
CA GLU A 61 7.87 -8.55 24.95
C GLU A 61 8.63 -7.29 24.51
N ILE A 62 8.57 -6.93 23.22
CA ILE A 62 9.19 -5.69 22.72
C ILE A 62 8.58 -4.45 23.39
N ASP A 63 7.26 -4.42 23.60
CA ASP A 63 6.60 -3.28 24.25
C ASP A 63 7.00 -3.16 25.73
N GLU A 64 7.16 -4.29 26.42
CA GLU A 64 7.65 -4.35 27.81
C GLU A 64 9.11 -3.89 27.91
N GLU A 65 10.01 -4.48 27.13
CA GLU A 65 11.43 -4.10 27.10
C GLU A 65 11.62 -2.62 26.71
N SER A 66 10.76 -2.08 25.84
CA SER A 66 10.83 -0.67 25.43
C SER A 66 10.63 0.31 26.58
N ARG A 67 9.95 -0.10 27.67
CA ARG A 67 9.71 0.76 28.84
C ARG A 67 10.95 0.90 29.71
N ASP A 68 11.86 -0.06 29.65
CA ASP A 68 13.05 -0.09 30.49
C ASP A 68 14.24 0.69 29.89
N ILE A 69 14.17 1.05 28.60
CA ILE A 69 15.24 1.76 27.86
C ILE A 69 15.67 3.07 28.52
N PHE A 70 14.76 3.76 29.21
CA PHE A 70 15.05 5.02 29.90
C PHE A 70 14.77 4.94 31.41
N SER A 71 14.79 3.74 31.99
CA SER A 71 14.47 3.52 33.40
C SER A 71 15.43 4.22 34.38
N ASP A 72 16.66 4.50 33.95
CA ASP A 72 17.70 5.17 34.72
C ASP A 72 17.83 6.68 34.38
N VAL A 73 16.95 7.21 33.53
CA VAL A 73 16.98 8.61 33.08
C VAL A 73 15.83 9.40 33.70
N MET A 74 16.13 10.59 34.21
CA MET A 74 15.12 11.52 34.73
C MET A 74 14.14 11.95 33.63
N ASP A 75 12.86 12.10 33.99
CA ASP A 75 11.77 12.46 33.06
C ASP A 75 12.06 13.70 32.21
N ASP A 76 12.80 14.65 32.77
CA ASP A 76 13.28 15.89 32.12
C ASP A 76 14.08 15.63 30.83
N PHE A 77 14.63 14.43 30.65
CA PHE A 77 15.52 14.08 29.53
C PHE A 77 15.02 12.87 28.71
N CYS A 78 14.02 12.12 29.18
CA CYS A 78 13.50 10.94 28.49
C CYS A 78 12.01 11.02 28.14
N THR A 79 11.31 12.09 28.54
CA THR A 79 9.92 12.33 28.14
C THR A 79 9.80 13.52 27.21
N VAL A 80 8.87 13.46 26.25
CA VAL A 80 8.60 14.58 25.34
C VAL A 80 8.25 15.84 26.12
N ARG A 81 7.38 15.73 27.14
CA ARG A 81 7.01 16.88 27.98
C ARG A 81 8.17 17.43 28.81
N GLY A 82 8.98 16.57 29.42
CA GLY A 82 10.13 17.01 30.23
C GLY A 82 11.16 17.76 29.40
N ILE A 83 11.50 17.24 28.21
CA ILE A 83 12.40 17.91 27.27
C ILE A 83 11.82 19.26 26.83
N LEU A 84 10.55 19.27 26.42
CA LEU A 84 9.89 20.49 25.93
C LEU A 84 9.79 21.55 27.03
N ALA A 85 9.55 21.18 28.29
CA ALA A 85 9.48 22.14 29.40
C ALA A 85 10.79 22.92 29.59
N LYS A 86 11.96 22.30 29.35
CA LYS A 86 13.25 23.00 29.38
C LYS A 86 13.38 24.01 28.23
N LEU A 87 12.93 23.63 27.04
CA LEU A 87 12.97 24.50 25.86
C LEU A 87 11.95 25.64 25.95
N GLU A 88 10.79 25.37 26.54
CA GLU A 88 9.74 26.35 26.83
C GLU A 88 10.24 27.40 27.83
N SER A 89 10.91 26.97 28.91
CA SER A 89 11.54 27.90 29.86
C SER A 89 12.56 28.82 29.19
N TRP A 90 13.36 28.31 28.24
CA TRP A 90 14.27 29.15 27.45
C TRP A 90 13.50 30.11 26.54
N ARG A 91 12.49 29.62 25.81
CA ARG A 91 11.59 30.42 24.96
C ARG A 91 10.96 31.59 25.73
N GLU A 92 10.55 31.37 26.97
CA GLU A 92 9.95 32.40 27.84
C GLU A 92 10.97 33.40 28.39
N THR A 93 12.20 32.94 28.66
CA THR A 93 13.23 33.78 29.29
C THR A 93 13.98 34.64 28.27
N ASP A 94 14.29 34.08 27.09
CA ASP A 94 15.06 34.72 26.03
C ASP A 94 14.65 34.21 24.64
N MET A 95 13.58 34.81 24.10
CA MET A 95 13.04 34.48 22.78
C MET A 95 14.01 34.84 21.63
N GLU A 96 14.82 35.87 21.80
CA GLU A 96 15.78 36.30 20.79
C GLU A 96 16.85 35.23 20.60
N ALA A 97 17.53 34.84 21.68
CA ALA A 97 18.53 33.76 21.64
C ALA A 97 17.93 32.42 21.19
N TYR A 98 16.70 32.09 21.63
CA TYR A 98 15.98 30.90 21.20
C TYR A 98 15.77 30.86 19.67
N THR A 99 15.40 32.00 19.09
CA THR A 99 15.16 32.13 17.65
C THR A 99 16.46 32.11 16.87
N GLU A 100 17.48 32.85 17.31
CA GLU A 100 18.81 32.88 16.68
C GLU A 100 19.52 31.53 16.69
N ALA A 101 19.27 30.71 17.73
CA ALA A 101 19.77 29.33 17.82
C ALA A 101 18.96 28.32 16.99
N TYR A 102 17.91 28.76 16.27
CA TYR A 102 17.03 27.92 15.47
C TYR A 102 16.41 26.76 16.26
N VAL A 103 16.06 26.98 17.53
CA VAL A 103 15.60 25.90 18.42
C VAL A 103 14.36 25.21 17.86
N SER A 104 13.39 25.97 17.32
CA SER A 104 12.17 25.43 16.70
C SER A 104 12.42 24.40 15.60
N LEU A 105 13.50 24.57 14.82
CA LEU A 105 13.91 23.64 13.78
C LEU A 105 14.64 22.40 14.33
N CYS A 106 15.20 22.53 15.55
CA CYS A 106 15.94 21.47 16.23
C CYS A 106 15.04 20.58 17.08
N ILE A 107 13.91 21.08 17.61
CA ILE A 107 13.00 20.30 18.49
C ILE A 107 12.67 18.93 17.90
N PRO A 108 12.21 18.79 16.63
CA PRO A 108 11.87 17.49 16.07
C PRO A 108 13.03 16.49 16.11
N LYS A 109 14.28 16.97 16.00
CA LYS A 109 15.48 16.12 16.09
C LYS A 109 15.75 15.70 17.53
N ILE A 110 15.58 16.61 18.49
CA ILE A 110 15.81 16.36 19.92
C ILE A 110 14.82 15.31 20.44
N ILE A 111 13.52 15.45 20.13
CA ILE A 111 12.49 14.52 20.59
C ILE A 111 12.45 13.21 19.77
N SER A 112 13.12 13.15 18.63
CA SER A 112 13.06 12.03 17.68
C SER A 112 13.29 10.67 18.33
N PRO A 113 14.33 10.46 19.17
CA PRO A 113 14.55 9.16 19.82
C PRO A 113 13.36 8.71 20.67
N ILE A 114 12.76 9.62 21.43
CA ILE A 114 11.63 9.35 22.32
C ILE A 114 10.37 9.05 21.51
N VAL A 115 10.08 9.84 20.48
CA VAL A 115 8.93 9.61 19.60
C VAL A 115 9.09 8.28 18.84
N ARG A 116 10.29 7.96 18.36
CA ARG A 116 10.58 6.70 17.67
C ARG A 116 10.39 5.49 18.58
N LEU A 117 10.76 5.61 19.86
CA LEU A 117 10.50 4.59 20.86
C LEU A 117 8.99 4.38 21.05
N GLN A 118 8.22 5.47 21.19
CA GLN A 118 6.75 5.39 21.30
C GLN A 118 6.06 4.86 20.03
N LEU A 119 6.73 4.90 18.88
CA LEU A 119 6.23 4.37 17.61
C LEU A 119 6.84 3.00 17.24
N ILE A 120 7.50 2.32 18.18
CA ILE A 120 8.23 1.07 17.89
C ILE A 120 7.31 -0.01 17.31
N THR A 121 6.16 -0.24 17.96
CA THR A 121 5.10 -1.19 17.57
C THR A 121 4.04 -0.60 16.63
N TRP A 122 4.15 0.68 16.28
CA TRP A 122 3.21 1.33 15.37
C TRP A 122 3.34 0.76 13.96
N ASN A 123 2.24 0.18 13.46
CA ASN A 123 2.14 -0.38 12.11
C ASN A 123 0.73 -0.17 11.51
N PRO A 124 0.54 0.83 10.64
CA PRO A 124 -0.76 1.13 10.05
C PRO A 124 -1.25 0.06 9.05
N LEU A 125 -0.39 -0.88 8.63
CA LEU A 125 -0.78 -1.98 7.75
C LEU A 125 -1.59 -3.05 8.48
N MET A 126 -1.47 -3.13 9.81
CA MET A 126 -2.16 -4.12 10.63
C MET A 126 -3.37 -3.50 11.33
N GLU A 127 -3.16 -2.38 12.00
CA GLU A 127 -4.17 -1.73 12.86
C GLU A 127 -4.20 -0.23 12.58
N SER A 128 -5.40 0.36 12.52
CA SER A 128 -5.55 1.81 12.43
C SER A 128 -5.27 2.40 13.81
N THR A 129 -4.22 3.22 13.92
CA THR A 129 -3.93 4.00 15.13
C THR A 129 -3.96 5.49 14.80
N ASP A 130 -4.61 6.27 15.66
CA ASP A 130 -4.63 7.74 15.59
C ASP A 130 -3.39 8.28 16.31
N LEU A 131 -2.50 8.93 15.55
CA LEU A 131 -1.27 9.50 16.10
C LEU A 131 -1.59 10.64 17.08
N GLU A 132 -2.71 11.32 16.85
CA GLU A 132 -3.25 12.43 17.62
C GLU A 132 -3.60 12.02 19.07
N ARG A 133 -3.84 10.73 19.31
CA ARG A 133 -4.14 10.17 20.63
C ARG A 133 -2.90 9.78 21.43
N THR A 134 -1.72 9.85 20.82
CA THR A 134 -0.48 9.43 21.48
C THR A 134 0.03 10.48 22.46
N LYS A 135 0.76 10.03 23.49
CA LYS A 135 1.30 10.92 24.52
C LYS A 135 2.29 11.94 23.95
N TRP A 136 3.15 11.52 23.01
CA TRP A 136 4.08 12.44 22.36
C TRP A 136 3.36 13.53 21.57
N TYR A 137 2.29 13.19 20.83
CA TYR A 137 1.54 14.18 20.04
C TYR A 137 0.91 15.23 20.95
N ASN A 138 0.28 14.78 22.04
CA ASN A 138 -0.27 15.68 23.05
C ASN A 138 0.81 16.58 23.67
N GLY A 139 2.00 16.04 23.94
CA GLY A 139 3.15 16.83 24.40
C GLY A 139 3.53 17.96 23.45
N LEU A 140 3.51 17.71 22.14
CA LEU A 140 3.78 18.75 21.14
C LEU A 140 2.63 19.74 20.98
N LEU A 141 1.38 19.28 21.12
CA LEU A 141 0.19 20.12 21.01
C LEU A 141 0.11 21.16 22.13
N LEU A 142 0.59 20.81 23.32
CA LEU A 142 0.56 21.70 24.49
C LEU A 142 1.80 22.60 24.60
N TYR A 143 2.79 22.45 23.71
CA TYR A 143 4.04 23.21 23.75
C TYR A 143 3.83 24.67 23.36
N GLY A 144 4.23 25.60 24.23
CA GLY A 144 4.13 27.04 23.97
C GLY A 144 2.70 27.57 24.01
N LEU A 145 1.74 26.78 24.53
CA LEU A 145 0.32 27.10 24.55
C LEU A 145 0.03 28.30 25.47
N ASP A 146 -0.45 29.40 24.90
CA ASP A 146 -0.91 30.57 25.64
C ASP A 146 -2.42 30.79 25.47
N LYS A 147 -3.12 31.00 26.59
CA LYS A 147 -4.57 31.31 26.62
C LYS A 147 -4.92 32.62 25.91
N LYS A 148 -3.94 33.47 25.60
CA LYS A 148 -4.11 34.76 24.92
C LYS A 148 -3.67 34.74 23.44
N GLU A 149 -3.48 33.55 22.86
CA GLU A 149 -3.13 33.42 21.44
C GLU A 149 -4.15 34.11 20.52
N THR A 150 -3.64 34.94 19.63
CA THR A 150 -4.35 35.46 18.45
C THR A 150 -3.77 34.88 17.17
N GLU A 151 -4.51 34.96 16.06
CA GLU A 151 -4.01 34.51 14.76
C GLU A 151 -2.69 35.21 14.37
N GLU A 152 -2.55 36.50 14.66
CA GLU A 152 -1.33 37.26 14.40
C GLU A 152 -0.16 36.85 15.30
N SER A 153 -0.44 36.40 16.52
CA SER A 153 0.60 35.85 17.41
C SER A 153 1.09 34.49 16.89
N LEU A 154 0.17 33.60 16.51
CA LEU A 154 0.49 32.27 15.98
C LEU A 154 1.25 32.33 14.66
N ARG A 155 0.90 33.29 13.78
CA ARG A 155 1.64 33.51 12.52
C ARG A 155 3.10 33.92 12.74
N ARG A 156 3.42 34.53 13.89
CA ARG A 156 4.77 34.95 14.27
C ARG A 156 5.48 33.91 15.13
N ASP A 157 4.76 32.91 15.64
CA ASP A 157 5.34 31.88 16.49
C ASP A 157 6.29 30.98 15.68
N PRO A 158 7.58 30.90 16.06
CA PRO A 158 8.55 30.04 15.37
C PRO A 158 8.22 28.55 15.46
N ASP A 159 7.43 28.13 16.46
CA ASP A 159 7.09 26.74 16.80
C ASP A 159 5.72 26.30 16.28
N VAL A 160 4.95 27.16 15.62
CA VAL A 160 3.62 26.81 15.05
C VAL A 160 3.67 25.60 14.09
N ARG A 161 4.85 25.29 13.54
CA ARG A 161 5.08 24.14 12.64
C ARG A 161 5.66 22.91 13.34
N LEU A 162 5.72 22.88 14.68
CA LEU A 162 6.35 21.80 15.43
C LEU A 162 5.75 20.43 15.11
N ILE A 163 4.42 20.29 15.20
CA ILE A 163 3.73 19.03 14.87
C ILE A 163 3.94 18.65 13.39
N PRO A 164 3.64 19.53 12.40
CA PRO A 164 3.94 19.27 10.99
C PRO A 164 5.36 18.76 10.74
N LEU A 165 6.37 19.38 11.39
CA LEU A 165 7.77 18.98 11.26
C LEU A 165 8.05 17.63 11.94
N ALA A 166 7.45 17.34 13.11
CA ALA A 166 7.59 16.05 13.76
C ALA A 166 7.00 14.91 12.91
N ILE A 167 5.84 15.12 12.30
CA ILE A 167 5.24 14.17 11.35
C ILE A 167 6.20 13.92 10.18
N GLU A 168 6.66 14.99 9.54
CA GLU A 168 7.55 14.87 8.37
C GLU A 168 8.89 14.22 8.70
N LYS A 169 9.52 14.59 9.83
CA LYS A 169 10.89 14.15 10.16
C LYS A 169 10.96 12.86 10.95
N ILE A 170 9.85 12.37 11.52
CA ILE A 170 9.84 11.18 12.37
C ILE A 170 8.87 10.12 11.86
N VAL A 171 7.61 10.49 11.61
CA VAL A 171 6.56 9.54 11.21
C VAL A 171 6.75 9.08 9.78
N ILE A 172 7.01 10.00 8.83
CA ILE A 172 7.21 9.63 7.42
C ILE A 172 8.41 8.69 7.24
N PRO A 173 9.60 8.92 7.84
CA PRO A 173 10.70 7.95 7.79
C PRO A 173 10.36 6.57 8.36
N LYS A 174 9.60 6.49 9.46
CA LYS A 174 9.12 5.21 10.00
C LYS A 174 8.19 4.51 9.00
N LEU A 175 7.29 5.26 8.37
CA LEU A 175 6.39 4.73 7.33
C LEU A 175 7.16 4.23 6.11
N THR A 176 8.21 4.93 5.67
CA THR A 176 9.13 4.46 4.62
C THR A 176 9.75 3.12 4.98
N SER A 177 10.24 2.95 6.22
CA SER A 177 10.80 1.67 6.65
C SER A 177 9.77 0.54 6.69
N ILE A 178 8.51 0.84 7.04
CA ILE A 178 7.40 -0.11 6.99
C ILE A 178 7.12 -0.53 5.53
N VAL A 179 7.13 0.41 4.60
CA VAL A 179 7.01 0.13 3.15
C VAL A 179 8.14 -0.79 2.69
N GLU A 180 9.39 -0.47 3.03
CA GLU A 180 10.57 -1.23 2.59
C GLU A 180 10.62 -2.65 3.16
N LYS A 181 10.17 -2.85 4.40
CA LYS A 181 10.40 -4.11 5.13
C LYS A 181 9.17 -4.98 5.27
N ILE A 182 7.97 -4.40 5.28
CA ILE A 182 6.76 -5.07 5.73
C ILE A 182 5.69 -5.09 4.63
N TRP A 183 5.50 -3.99 3.91
CA TRP A 183 4.43 -3.89 2.91
C TRP A 183 4.62 -4.87 1.75
N ASP A 184 3.59 -5.66 1.50
CA ASP A 184 3.44 -6.51 0.33
C ASP A 184 2.45 -5.89 -0.69
N PRO A 185 2.89 -5.46 -1.88
CA PRO A 185 2.02 -4.98 -2.96
C PRO A 185 0.97 -6.00 -3.42
N MET A 186 1.18 -7.29 -3.19
CA MET A 186 0.21 -8.35 -3.48
C MET A 186 -0.90 -8.43 -2.42
N SER A 187 -0.75 -7.78 -1.26
CA SER A 187 -1.80 -7.67 -0.25
C SER A 187 -2.70 -6.46 -0.52
N THR A 188 -3.95 -6.72 -0.90
CA THR A 188 -4.96 -5.65 -1.08
C THR A 188 -5.26 -4.95 0.24
N SER A 189 -5.36 -5.69 1.35
CA SER A 189 -5.66 -5.14 2.67
C SER A 189 -4.55 -4.19 3.14
N GLN A 190 -3.28 -4.61 3.04
CA GLN A 190 -2.16 -3.74 3.41
C GLN A 190 -2.07 -2.53 2.48
N THR A 191 -2.24 -2.73 1.18
CA THR A 191 -2.17 -1.63 0.19
C THR A 191 -3.22 -0.57 0.46
N LEU A 192 -4.49 -0.95 0.68
CA LEU A 192 -5.56 0.01 0.94
C LEU A 192 -5.37 0.76 2.27
N ARG A 193 -4.89 0.08 3.32
CA ARG A 193 -4.56 0.73 4.61
C ARG A 193 -3.43 1.73 4.46
N LEU A 194 -2.38 1.36 3.71
CA LEU A 194 -1.24 2.23 3.44
C LEU A 194 -1.68 3.46 2.64
N VAL A 195 -2.43 3.28 1.55
CA VAL A 195 -3.00 4.36 0.75
C VAL A 195 -3.85 5.28 1.61
N GLY A 196 -4.71 4.73 2.47
CA GLY A 196 -5.53 5.51 3.41
C GLY A 196 -4.70 6.33 4.39
N THR A 197 -3.65 5.72 4.95
CA THR A 197 -2.75 6.39 5.91
C THR A 197 -1.97 7.52 5.25
N VAL A 198 -1.39 7.27 4.07
CA VAL A 198 -0.63 8.29 3.33
C VAL A 198 -1.54 9.43 2.90
N ARG A 199 -2.75 9.13 2.40
CA ARG A 199 -3.74 10.14 2.03
C ARG A 199 -4.13 11.01 3.22
N ARG A 200 -4.43 10.40 4.37
CA ARG A 200 -4.77 11.11 5.60
C ARG A 200 -3.64 12.06 6.01
N LEU A 201 -2.40 11.55 6.06
CA LEU A 201 -1.23 12.37 6.41
C LEU A 201 -1.06 13.58 5.47
N ILE A 202 -1.21 13.41 4.16
CA ILE A 202 -1.07 14.52 3.20
C ILE A 202 -2.18 15.57 3.36
N ILE A 203 -3.40 15.13 3.66
CA ILE A 203 -4.55 16.04 3.88
C ILE A 203 -4.36 16.81 5.18
N ASP A 204 -3.99 16.13 6.26
CA ASP A 204 -3.93 16.71 7.60
C ASP A 204 -2.68 17.59 7.80
N TYR A 205 -1.60 17.35 7.05
CA TYR A 205 -0.32 18.03 7.19
C TYR A 205 0.16 18.66 5.88
N PRO A 206 -0.23 19.92 5.56
CA PRO A 206 0.07 20.59 4.28
C PRO A 206 1.57 20.79 3.95
N ASN A 207 2.46 20.64 4.94
CA ASN A 207 3.91 20.63 4.68
C ASN A 207 4.37 19.37 3.92
N LEU A 208 3.56 18.31 3.92
CA LEU A 208 3.78 17.10 3.12
C LEU A 208 3.34 17.34 1.66
N ASN A 209 4.13 18.14 0.96
CA ASN A 209 3.96 18.44 -0.46
C ASN A 209 5.21 18.04 -1.26
N GLU A 210 5.24 18.39 -2.55
CA GLU A 210 6.35 18.09 -3.47
C GLU A 210 7.73 18.56 -3.00
N LYS A 211 7.83 19.51 -2.07
CA LYS A 211 9.11 19.99 -1.51
C LYS A 211 9.62 19.14 -0.35
N SER A 212 8.78 18.27 0.21
CA SER A 212 9.17 17.40 1.32
C SER A 212 10.04 16.25 0.82
N LYS A 213 11.34 16.29 1.15
CA LYS A 213 12.27 15.21 0.85
C LYS A 213 11.85 13.87 1.46
N GLN A 214 11.26 13.88 2.66
CA GLN A 214 10.83 12.64 3.34
C GLN A 214 9.63 12.01 2.63
N LEU A 215 8.67 12.83 2.17
CA LEU A 215 7.56 12.35 1.37
C LEU A 215 8.04 11.78 0.02
N GLN A 216 8.98 12.46 -0.65
CA GLN A 216 9.60 11.95 -1.88
C GLN A 216 10.25 10.58 -1.66
N LEU A 217 11.02 10.40 -0.58
CA LEU A 217 11.64 9.12 -0.25
C LEU A 217 10.60 8.02 0.00
N LEU A 218 9.50 8.33 0.70
CA LEU A 218 8.39 7.40 0.89
C LEU A 218 7.79 6.96 -0.45
N PHE A 219 7.51 7.90 -1.36
CA PHE A 219 6.96 7.57 -2.68
C PHE A 219 7.94 6.78 -3.54
N THR A 220 9.23 7.09 -3.49
CA THR A 220 10.26 6.28 -4.16
C THR A 220 10.24 4.84 -3.66
N ALA A 221 10.24 4.63 -2.34
CA ALA A 221 10.18 3.28 -1.76
C ALA A 221 8.91 2.52 -2.18
N ILE A 222 7.76 3.21 -2.25
CA ILE A 222 6.49 2.61 -2.74
C ILE A 222 6.63 2.16 -4.20
N LEU A 223 7.14 3.03 -5.07
CA LEU A 223 7.32 2.74 -6.50
C LEU A 223 8.30 1.58 -6.71
N GLU A 224 9.41 1.57 -5.98
CA GLU A 224 10.41 0.49 -6.03
C GLU A 224 9.84 -0.84 -5.55
N LYS A 225 9.03 -0.84 -4.48
CA LYS A 225 8.34 -2.04 -4.01
C LYS A 225 7.34 -2.58 -5.03
N ILE A 226 6.54 -1.71 -5.65
CA ILE A 226 5.62 -2.11 -6.73
C ILE A 226 6.39 -2.72 -7.88
N LYS A 227 7.47 -2.06 -8.33
CA LYS A 227 8.31 -2.55 -9.42
C LYS A 227 8.89 -3.92 -9.10
N SER A 228 9.43 -4.10 -7.89
CA SER A 228 9.97 -5.37 -7.41
C SER A 228 8.92 -6.49 -7.43
N ALA A 229 7.68 -6.21 -7.00
CA ALA A 229 6.60 -7.20 -7.05
C ALA A 229 6.23 -7.57 -8.50
N ILE A 230 6.21 -6.60 -9.42
CA ILE A 230 5.96 -6.88 -10.85
C ILE A 230 7.06 -7.75 -11.44
N ASP A 231 8.33 -7.47 -11.12
CA ASP A 231 9.47 -8.16 -11.73
C ASP A 231 9.70 -9.56 -11.12
N ASN A 232 9.44 -9.74 -9.83
CA ASN A 232 9.79 -10.96 -9.10
C ASN A 232 8.60 -11.89 -8.79
N ASP A 233 7.39 -11.34 -8.61
CA ASP A 233 6.24 -12.12 -8.13
C ASP A 233 5.19 -12.40 -9.21
N VAL A 234 5.21 -11.66 -10.32
CA VAL A 234 4.30 -11.89 -11.45
C VAL A 234 4.88 -12.92 -12.40
N PHE A 235 4.19 -14.05 -12.54
CA PHE A 235 4.56 -15.09 -13.48
C PHE A 235 3.36 -15.53 -14.32
N MET A 236 3.49 -15.47 -15.64
CA MET A 236 2.44 -15.92 -16.55
C MET A 236 2.85 -17.21 -17.26
N PRO A 237 2.28 -18.37 -16.90
CA PRO A 237 2.72 -19.66 -17.41
C PRO A 237 2.16 -19.93 -18.81
N ILE A 238 2.76 -19.32 -19.82
CA ILE A 238 2.37 -19.48 -21.23
C ILE A 238 3.17 -20.63 -21.83
N PHE A 239 2.68 -21.85 -21.62
CA PHE A 239 3.30 -23.06 -22.15
C PHE A 239 2.28 -23.88 -22.96
N PRO A 240 1.95 -23.48 -24.20
CA PRO A 240 0.85 -24.08 -24.96
C PRO A 240 0.97 -25.59 -25.19
N LYS A 241 2.21 -26.12 -25.20
CA LYS A 241 2.48 -27.55 -25.38
C LYS A 241 2.30 -28.38 -24.11
N ILE A 242 2.22 -27.74 -22.94
CA ILE A 242 2.32 -28.40 -21.62
C ILE A 242 1.12 -28.06 -20.73
N LEU A 243 0.54 -26.87 -20.88
CA LEU A 243 -0.50 -26.33 -20.00
C LEU A 243 -1.70 -25.89 -20.82
N ASP A 244 -2.89 -26.35 -20.46
CA ASP A 244 -4.15 -25.87 -21.02
C ASP A 244 -4.46 -24.46 -20.47
N PRO A 245 -4.94 -23.48 -21.27
CA PRO A 245 -5.43 -22.20 -20.76
C PRO A 245 -6.53 -22.31 -19.69
N LYS A 246 -7.27 -23.41 -19.62
CA LYS A 246 -8.24 -23.71 -18.55
C LYS A 246 -7.58 -24.23 -17.26
N HIS A 247 -6.28 -24.50 -17.28
CA HIS A 247 -5.58 -25.07 -16.13
C HIS A 247 -5.66 -24.11 -14.93
N PRO A 248 -6.02 -24.60 -13.72
CA PRO A 248 -6.24 -23.76 -12.54
C PRO A 248 -5.05 -22.87 -12.17
N PHE A 249 -3.82 -23.36 -12.38
CA PHE A 249 -2.61 -22.59 -12.12
C PHE A 249 -2.53 -21.33 -12.98
N PHE A 250 -2.80 -21.40 -14.28
CA PHE A 250 -2.79 -20.24 -15.16
C PHE A 250 -3.90 -19.24 -14.79
N GLN A 251 -5.11 -19.74 -14.56
CA GLN A 251 -6.26 -18.93 -14.15
C GLN A 251 -5.97 -18.16 -12.85
N ARG A 252 -5.31 -18.81 -11.90
CA ARG A 252 -4.88 -18.19 -10.64
C ARG A 252 -3.82 -17.12 -10.86
N GLN A 253 -2.79 -17.40 -11.66
CA GLN A 253 -1.72 -16.43 -11.94
C GLN A 253 -2.26 -15.19 -12.65
N PHE A 254 -3.15 -15.38 -13.62
CA PHE A 254 -3.81 -14.28 -14.30
C PHE A 254 -4.60 -13.42 -13.30
N THR A 255 -5.42 -14.05 -12.46
CA THR A 255 -6.24 -13.37 -11.45
C THR A 255 -5.37 -12.64 -10.41
N MET A 256 -4.25 -13.23 -9.99
CA MET A 256 -3.27 -12.58 -9.11
C MET A 256 -2.66 -11.32 -9.76
N ALA A 257 -2.32 -11.38 -11.05
CA ALA A 257 -1.80 -10.22 -11.77
C ALA A 257 -2.86 -9.10 -11.93
N VAL A 258 -4.14 -9.45 -12.15
CA VAL A 258 -5.24 -8.46 -12.13
C VAL A 258 -5.44 -7.86 -10.74
N LYS A 259 -5.31 -8.66 -9.67
CA LYS A 259 -5.35 -8.14 -8.30
C LYS A 259 -4.21 -7.14 -8.04
N LEU A 260 -2.99 -7.47 -8.45
CA LEU A 260 -1.86 -6.56 -8.36
C LEU A 260 -2.12 -5.27 -9.14
N LEU A 261 -2.66 -5.36 -10.36
CA LEU A 261 -3.04 -4.20 -11.15
C LEU A 261 -4.01 -3.29 -10.38
N ARG A 262 -5.05 -3.85 -9.76
CA ARG A 262 -5.98 -3.09 -8.90
C ARG A 262 -5.27 -2.44 -7.71
N ASN A 263 -4.37 -3.16 -7.06
CA ASN A 263 -3.61 -2.63 -5.92
C ASN A 263 -2.71 -1.46 -6.35
N ILE A 264 -2.03 -1.56 -7.48
CA ILE A 264 -1.23 -0.48 -8.06
C ILE A 264 -2.13 0.73 -8.36
N LEU A 265 -3.25 0.51 -9.05
CA LEU A 265 -4.16 1.59 -9.45
C LEU A 265 -4.87 2.28 -8.28
N SER A 266 -4.90 1.66 -7.09
CA SER A 266 -5.42 2.31 -5.86
C SER A 266 -4.60 3.52 -5.41
N TRP A 267 -3.36 3.66 -5.91
CA TRP A 267 -2.49 4.80 -5.68
C TRP A 267 -2.78 6.01 -6.58
N GLN A 268 -3.76 5.90 -7.49
CA GLN A 268 -4.18 7.02 -8.33
C GLN A 268 -4.61 8.21 -7.46
N GLY A 269 -4.15 9.40 -7.83
CA GLY A 269 -4.36 10.64 -7.06
C GLY A 269 -3.35 10.87 -5.93
N LEU A 270 -2.48 9.90 -5.62
CA LEU A 270 -1.32 10.10 -4.72
C LEU A 270 0.00 10.06 -5.48
N LEU A 271 0.17 9.07 -6.36
CA LEU A 271 1.34 8.95 -7.23
C LEU A 271 1.09 9.67 -8.55
N GLY A 272 2.16 10.19 -9.16
CA GLY A 272 2.08 10.85 -10.46
C GLY A 272 1.65 9.88 -11.56
N ASP A 273 0.64 10.28 -12.35
CA ASP A 273 -0.01 9.43 -13.35
C ASP A 273 0.98 8.80 -14.34
N ASN A 274 2.00 9.53 -14.81
CA ASN A 274 2.98 8.98 -15.75
C ASN A 274 3.76 7.79 -15.16
N GLN A 275 4.17 7.89 -13.90
CA GLN A 275 4.89 6.80 -13.22
C GLN A 275 3.96 5.63 -12.93
N LEU A 276 2.73 5.93 -12.50
CA LEU A 276 1.73 4.91 -12.20
C LEU A 276 1.30 4.13 -13.45
N LYS A 277 1.09 4.81 -14.57
CA LYS A 277 0.82 4.22 -15.88
C LYS A 277 1.97 3.36 -16.37
N SER A 278 3.21 3.85 -16.22
CA SER A 278 4.40 3.06 -16.58
C SER A 278 4.41 1.71 -15.86
N LEU A 279 4.12 1.67 -14.55
CA LEU A 279 4.06 0.42 -13.80
C LEU A 279 2.82 -0.43 -14.14
N ALA A 280 1.63 0.17 -14.08
CA ALA A 280 0.35 -0.54 -14.24
C ALA A 280 0.09 -0.98 -15.69
N ILE A 281 0.27 -0.08 -16.65
CA ILE A 281 -0.03 -0.31 -18.05
C ILE A 281 1.17 -0.94 -18.75
N THR A 282 2.33 -0.28 -18.74
CA THR A 282 3.48 -0.75 -19.52
C THR A 282 4.09 -2.01 -18.91
N SER A 283 4.46 -2.00 -17.63
CA SER A 283 5.19 -3.11 -17.00
C SER A 283 4.31 -4.30 -16.61
N LEU A 284 3.03 -4.09 -16.32
CA LEU A 284 2.13 -5.18 -15.90
C LEU A 284 1.12 -5.58 -16.97
N LEU A 285 0.26 -4.66 -17.43
CA LEU A 285 -0.77 -4.98 -18.42
C LEU A 285 -0.16 -5.43 -19.75
N ASN A 286 0.66 -4.59 -20.38
CA ASN A 286 1.20 -4.82 -21.71
C ASN A 286 2.19 -6.00 -21.74
N ARG A 287 3.06 -6.10 -20.73
CA ARG A 287 4.09 -7.13 -20.65
C ARG A 287 3.52 -8.51 -20.29
N TYR A 288 2.64 -8.57 -19.30
CA TYR A 288 2.13 -9.84 -18.78
C TYR A 288 0.68 -10.08 -19.19
N LEU A 289 -0.27 -9.28 -18.70
CA LEU A 289 -1.70 -9.59 -18.85
C LEU A 289 -2.16 -9.77 -20.30
N LEU A 290 -1.66 -8.96 -21.24
CA LEU A 290 -1.99 -9.13 -22.67
C LEU A 290 -1.50 -10.48 -23.21
N ALA A 291 -0.35 -10.98 -22.75
CA ALA A 291 0.15 -12.29 -23.15
C ALA A 291 -0.76 -13.42 -22.64
N GLY A 292 -1.29 -13.28 -21.42
CA GLY A 292 -2.29 -14.20 -20.86
C GLY A 292 -3.62 -14.17 -21.60
N LEU A 293 -4.07 -12.99 -22.01
CA LEU A 293 -5.27 -12.85 -22.85
C LEU A 293 -5.08 -13.56 -24.19
N ARG A 294 -3.93 -13.38 -24.86
CA ARG A 294 -3.60 -14.07 -26.12
C ARG A 294 -3.55 -15.59 -25.99
N PHE A 295 -3.13 -16.08 -24.83
CA PHE A 295 -3.08 -17.50 -24.54
C PHE A 295 -4.46 -18.12 -24.24
N SER A 296 -5.42 -17.30 -23.82
CA SER A 296 -6.77 -17.76 -23.45
C SER A 296 -7.66 -17.96 -24.68
N LEU A 297 -8.70 -18.79 -24.55
CA LEU A 297 -9.74 -18.91 -25.58
C LEU A 297 -10.50 -17.58 -25.72
N PRO A 298 -11.00 -17.18 -26.91
CA PRO A 298 -11.57 -15.84 -27.13
C PRO A 298 -12.65 -15.42 -26.11
N VAL A 299 -13.60 -16.31 -25.81
CA VAL A 299 -14.65 -16.06 -24.83
C VAL A 299 -14.07 -15.79 -23.43
N ASP A 300 -13.19 -16.67 -22.95
CA ASP A 300 -12.54 -16.54 -21.63
C ASP A 300 -11.63 -15.30 -21.56
N ALA A 301 -10.89 -15.02 -22.64
CA ALA A 301 -10.06 -13.84 -22.77
C ALA A 301 -10.88 -12.55 -22.63
N LEU A 302 -12.08 -12.47 -23.22
CA LEU A 302 -12.93 -11.28 -23.14
C LEU A 302 -13.56 -11.09 -21.74
N HIS A 303 -13.90 -12.17 -21.04
CA HIS A 303 -14.29 -12.09 -19.62
C HIS A 303 -13.15 -11.55 -18.75
N LYS A 304 -11.94 -12.07 -18.95
CA LYS A 304 -10.72 -11.59 -18.28
C LYS A 304 -10.37 -10.15 -18.64
N ALA A 305 -10.59 -9.75 -19.88
CA ALA A 305 -10.41 -8.38 -20.33
C ALA A 305 -11.39 -7.45 -19.62
N ASN A 306 -12.64 -7.87 -19.43
CA ASN A 306 -13.60 -7.11 -18.63
C ASN A 306 -13.13 -6.95 -17.18
N MET A 307 -12.57 -8.00 -16.56
CA MET A 307 -11.96 -7.88 -15.23
C MET A 307 -10.86 -6.82 -15.19
N ILE A 308 -9.96 -6.79 -16.18
CA ILE A 308 -8.94 -5.75 -16.30
C ILE A 308 -9.59 -4.37 -16.42
N MET A 309 -10.55 -4.23 -17.34
CA MET A 309 -11.22 -2.96 -17.60
C MET A 309 -11.87 -2.37 -16.34
N THR A 310 -12.51 -3.21 -15.50
CA THR A 310 -13.12 -2.76 -14.25
C THR A 310 -12.12 -2.23 -13.21
N THR A 311 -10.82 -2.48 -13.38
CA THR A 311 -9.77 -1.94 -12.50
C THR A 311 -9.23 -0.58 -12.96
N ILE A 312 -9.37 -0.24 -14.24
CA ILE A 312 -8.77 0.97 -14.82
C ILE A 312 -9.52 2.22 -14.32
N PRO A 313 -8.82 3.24 -13.80
CA PRO A 313 -9.44 4.50 -13.38
C PRO A 313 -10.17 5.17 -14.54
N ARG A 314 -11.40 5.62 -14.31
CA ARG A 314 -12.20 6.33 -15.33
C ARG A 314 -11.49 7.57 -15.88
N ALA A 315 -10.68 8.25 -15.05
CA ALA A 315 -9.88 9.40 -15.47
C ALA A 315 -8.91 9.09 -16.63
N TRP A 316 -8.50 7.83 -16.79
CA TRP A 316 -7.56 7.41 -17.85
C TRP A 316 -8.23 6.93 -19.13
N LEU A 317 -9.56 6.89 -19.15
CA LEU A 317 -10.36 6.48 -20.31
C LEU A 317 -10.70 7.63 -21.24
N HIS A 318 -10.17 8.82 -20.99
CA HIS A 318 -10.48 10.03 -21.75
C HIS A 318 -9.19 10.77 -22.15
N GLY A 319 -9.26 11.57 -23.22
CA GLY A 319 -8.16 12.42 -23.68
C GLY A 319 -6.94 11.63 -24.17
N SER A 320 -5.75 12.20 -24.03
CA SER A 320 -4.49 11.57 -24.49
C SER A 320 -4.13 10.30 -23.71
N ALA A 321 -4.68 10.10 -22.51
CA ALA A 321 -4.43 8.92 -21.67
C ALA A 321 -4.90 7.61 -22.31
N VAL A 322 -5.89 7.69 -23.22
CA VAL A 322 -6.42 6.54 -23.96
C VAL A 322 -5.33 5.86 -24.79
N GLN A 323 -4.34 6.62 -25.28
CA GLN A 323 -3.29 6.09 -26.15
C GLN A 323 -2.46 4.99 -25.48
N ASP A 324 -2.33 5.05 -24.14
CA ASP A 324 -1.63 4.05 -23.34
C ASP A 324 -2.33 2.67 -23.41
N LEU A 325 -3.64 2.65 -23.70
CA LEU A 325 -4.47 1.43 -23.77
C LEU A 325 -4.64 0.89 -25.20
N ASN A 326 -3.98 1.47 -26.20
CA ASN A 326 -4.11 1.05 -27.60
C ASN A 326 -3.81 -0.44 -27.81
N MET A 327 -2.73 -0.95 -27.22
CA MET A 327 -2.38 -2.38 -27.33
C MET A 327 -3.47 -3.30 -26.78
N PHE A 328 -4.10 -2.89 -25.68
CA PHE A 328 -5.21 -3.60 -25.08
C PHE A 328 -6.44 -3.55 -26.00
N ALA A 329 -6.85 -2.36 -26.45
CA ALA A 329 -7.98 -2.19 -27.35
C ALA A 329 -7.81 -2.95 -28.69
N THR A 330 -6.62 -2.96 -29.29
CA THR A 330 -6.34 -3.74 -30.50
C THR A 330 -6.54 -5.23 -30.26
N LEU A 331 -6.05 -5.75 -29.12
CA LEU A 331 -6.25 -7.16 -28.77
C LEU A 331 -7.73 -7.48 -28.54
N ILE A 332 -8.50 -6.59 -27.92
CA ILE A 332 -9.95 -6.79 -27.72
C ILE A 332 -10.69 -6.87 -29.06
N ASN A 333 -10.38 -6.01 -30.03
CA ASN A 333 -10.94 -6.13 -31.39
C ASN A 333 -10.60 -7.49 -32.01
N GLN A 334 -9.32 -7.88 -31.99
CA GLN A 334 -8.87 -9.16 -32.56
C GLN A 334 -9.52 -10.40 -31.91
N LEU A 335 -9.81 -10.34 -30.62
CA LEU A 335 -10.51 -11.42 -29.90
C LEU A 335 -12.01 -11.42 -30.24
N SER A 336 -12.61 -10.24 -30.37
CA SER A 336 -14.01 -10.07 -30.76
C SER A 336 -14.28 -10.62 -32.16
N ASP A 337 -13.36 -10.41 -33.11
CA ASP A 337 -13.50 -10.89 -34.49
C ASP A 337 -13.46 -12.42 -34.60
N LYS A 338 -12.95 -13.11 -33.57
CA LYS A 338 -12.91 -14.58 -33.49
C LYS A 338 -14.18 -15.18 -32.89
N LEU A 339 -15.14 -14.36 -32.45
CA LEU A 339 -16.40 -14.84 -31.90
C LEU A 339 -17.40 -15.14 -33.02
N ASP A 340 -17.97 -16.33 -32.98
CA ASP A 340 -19.17 -16.67 -33.75
C ASP A 340 -20.41 -15.97 -33.16
N GLN A 341 -21.01 -15.04 -33.90
CA GLN A 341 -22.21 -14.30 -33.50
C GLN A 341 -23.47 -15.17 -33.49
N ALA A 342 -23.49 -16.29 -34.21
CA ALA A 342 -24.61 -17.22 -34.20
C ALA A 342 -24.60 -18.12 -32.95
N ASN A 343 -23.50 -18.16 -32.19
CA ASN A 343 -23.38 -18.95 -30.98
C ASN A 343 -23.85 -18.16 -29.74
N PRO A 344 -24.93 -18.58 -29.05
CA PRO A 344 -25.41 -17.93 -27.83
C PRO A 344 -24.35 -17.83 -26.72
N ALA A 345 -23.44 -18.80 -26.63
CA ALA A 345 -22.39 -18.82 -25.61
C ALA A 345 -21.33 -17.71 -25.81
N HIS A 346 -21.33 -17.03 -26.96
CA HIS A 346 -20.39 -15.94 -27.26
C HIS A 346 -20.98 -14.56 -27.02
N HIS A 347 -22.30 -14.43 -26.82
CA HIS A 347 -22.99 -13.14 -26.75
C HIS A 347 -22.45 -12.25 -25.64
N GLU A 348 -22.33 -12.78 -24.41
CA GLU A 348 -21.83 -12.00 -23.27
C GLU A 348 -20.38 -11.52 -23.48
N ALA A 349 -19.52 -12.40 -24.02
CA ALA A 349 -18.14 -12.03 -24.33
C ALA A 349 -18.06 -10.93 -25.40
N TRP A 350 -18.95 -10.97 -26.39
CA TRP A 350 -19.08 -9.93 -27.40
C TRP A 350 -19.57 -8.61 -26.78
N GLU A 351 -20.56 -8.64 -25.90
CA GLU A 351 -21.02 -7.43 -25.19
C GLU A 351 -19.90 -6.79 -24.37
N TYR A 352 -19.09 -7.60 -23.69
CA TYR A 352 -17.90 -7.11 -22.99
C TYR A 352 -16.90 -6.46 -23.95
N SER A 353 -16.63 -7.05 -25.12
CA SER A 353 -15.73 -6.45 -26.10
C SER A 353 -16.25 -5.08 -26.56
N GLN A 354 -17.53 -4.96 -26.88
CA GLN A 354 -18.14 -3.71 -27.30
C GLN A 354 -18.17 -2.65 -26.18
N SER A 355 -18.42 -3.06 -24.95
CA SER A 355 -18.39 -2.17 -23.78
C SER A 355 -16.98 -1.60 -23.53
N ILE A 356 -15.96 -2.46 -23.57
CA ILE A 356 -14.55 -2.06 -23.39
C ILE A 356 -14.12 -1.11 -24.50
N LEU A 357 -14.39 -1.46 -25.76
CA LEU A 357 -13.99 -0.66 -26.91
C LEU A 357 -14.67 0.71 -26.92
N ARG A 358 -15.95 0.80 -26.56
CA ARG A 358 -16.64 2.09 -26.40
C ARG A 358 -16.04 2.94 -25.29
N SER A 359 -15.68 2.31 -24.18
CA SER A 359 -15.09 3.01 -23.03
C SER A 359 -13.70 3.57 -23.32
N ILE A 360 -12.89 2.85 -24.12
CA ILE A 360 -11.54 3.30 -24.49
C ILE A 360 -11.58 4.26 -25.67
N LYS A 361 -12.45 4.04 -26.66
CA LYS A 361 -12.59 4.91 -27.83
C LYS A 361 -13.50 6.11 -27.57
N SER A 362 -13.52 6.73 -26.39
CA SER A 362 -14.35 7.92 -26.19
C SER A 362 -13.80 9.13 -26.97
N LEU A 363 -14.10 9.15 -28.27
CA LEU A 363 -14.67 10.25 -29.05
C LEU A 363 -15.76 9.63 -29.92
#